data_AF-A0A4Q0QBM6-F1
#
_entry.id   AF-A0A4Q0QBM6-F1
#
_cell.length_a   1.000
_cell.length_b   1.000
_cell.length_c   1.000
_cell.angle_alpha   90.00
_cell.angle_beta   90.00
_cell.angle_gamma   90.00
#
_symmetry.space_group_name_H-M   'P 1'
#
loop_
_entity.id
_entity.type
_entity.pdbx_description
1 polymer ?
#
loop_
_entity_poly.entity_id
_entity_poly.type
_entity_poly.pdbx_seq_one_letter_code
_entity_poly.pdbx_strand_id
1 'polypeptide(L)'
;MSRMSRIFSMETGLILKAWRQRARIAFAIDQLSVGRSISRVAADVGFSSVAAFSFAFRQLMKIPPTAFLHYLPKRVVSSVGECDSTP
;
A
#
# COMPACT_ATOMS: atom_id res chain seq x y z
N MET A 1 1.75 15.12 39.76
CA MET A 1 1.07 13.83 39.44
C MET A 1 0.65 13.86 37.97
N SER A 2 1.45 13.33 37.05
CA SER A 2 1.26 13.52 35.59
C SER A 2 0.62 12.28 34.96
N ARG A 3 -0.62 12.41 34.47
CA ARG A 3 -1.48 11.31 33.96
C ARG A 3 -1.61 11.25 32.42
N MET A 4 -0.70 11.83 31.64
CA MET A 4 -0.95 12.04 30.20
C MET A 4 -0.04 11.27 29.22
N SER A 5 1.04 10.61 29.65
CA SER A 5 2.06 10.09 28.69
C SER A 5 2.11 8.58 28.48
N ARG A 6 1.21 7.79 29.08
CA ARG A 6 1.25 6.30 28.95
C ARG A 6 0.21 5.69 28.02
N ILE A 7 -0.95 6.32 27.82
CA ILE A 7 -1.96 5.83 26.86
C ILE A 7 -1.54 6.15 25.42
N PHE A 8 -0.86 7.28 25.22
CA PHE A 8 -0.45 7.75 23.90
C PHE A 8 0.55 6.82 23.19
N SER A 9 1.44 6.13 23.89
CA SER A 9 2.46 5.30 23.24
C SER A 9 1.90 3.98 22.70
N MET A 10 0.88 3.39 23.34
CA MET A 10 0.20 2.20 22.82
C MET A 10 -0.83 2.57 21.75
N GLU A 11 -1.63 3.62 21.98
CA GLU A 11 -2.63 4.06 21.00
C GLU A 11 -1.95 4.65 19.75
N THR A 12 -1.02 5.58 19.88
CA THR A 12 -0.36 6.23 18.73
C THR A 12 0.56 5.26 17.98
N GLY A 13 1.23 4.33 18.69
CA GLY A 13 2.09 3.33 18.05
C GLY A 13 1.30 2.31 17.22
N LEU A 14 0.14 1.86 17.72
CA LEU A 14 -0.78 1.00 16.98
C LEU A 14 -1.44 1.76 15.81
N ILE A 15 -1.84 3.01 16.04
CA ILE A 15 -2.40 3.88 15.00
C ILE A 15 -1.36 4.14 13.90
N LEU A 16 -0.09 4.39 14.24
CA LEU A 16 0.98 4.61 13.26
C LEU A 16 1.28 3.34 12.47
N LYS A 17 1.31 2.16 13.11
CA LYS A 17 1.47 0.88 12.40
C LYS A 17 0.31 0.62 11.44
N ALA A 18 -0.93 0.84 11.89
CA ALA A 18 -2.12 0.71 11.05
C ALA A 18 -2.12 1.72 9.89
N TRP A 19 -1.73 2.97 10.16
CA TRP A 19 -1.58 4.00 9.13
C TRP A 19 -0.50 3.65 8.12
N ARG A 20 0.68 3.21 8.56
CA ARG A 20 1.76 2.74 7.67
C ARG A 20 1.31 1.56 6.81
N GLN A 21 0.54 0.63 7.38
CA GLN A 21 -0.03 -0.49 6.62
C GLN A 21 -1.00 0.01 5.55
N ARG A 22 -1.89 0.97 5.89
CA ARG A 22 -2.79 1.61 4.91
C ARG A 22 -2.02 2.32 3.81
N ALA A 23 -0.99 3.09 4.15
CA ALA A 23 -0.15 3.80 3.19
C ALA A 23 0.58 2.83 2.23
N ARG A 24 1.11 1.70 2.74
CA ARG A 24 1.71 0.65 1.89
C ARG A 24 0.72 0.05 0.91
N ILE A 25 -0.51 -0.23 1.36
CA ILE A 25 -1.55 -0.76 0.48
C ILE A 25 -2.01 0.29 -0.54
N ALA A 26 -2.12 1.56 -0.16
CA ALA A 26 -2.44 2.65 -1.07
C ALA A 26 -1.40 2.79 -2.19
N PHE A 27 -0.11 2.75 -1.84
CA PHE A 27 0.97 2.74 -2.84
C PHE A 27 0.92 1.48 -3.73
N ALA A 28 0.62 0.31 -3.16
CA ALA A 28 0.48 -0.91 -3.94
C ALA A 28 -0.66 -0.84 -4.98
N ILE A 29 -1.78 -0.18 -4.65
CA ILE A 29 -2.91 0.03 -5.57
C ILE A 29 -2.47 0.86 -6.79
N ASP A 30 -1.73 1.94 -6.55
CA ASP A 30 -1.16 2.77 -7.62
C ASP A 30 -0.22 1.95 -8.54
N GLN A 31 0.68 1.17 -7.94
CA GLN A 31 1.62 0.34 -8.69
C GLN A 31 0.95 -0.79 -9.49
N LEU A 32 -0.11 -1.39 -8.95
CA LEU A 32 -0.92 -2.38 -9.66
C LEU A 32 -1.71 -1.73 -10.82
N SER A 33 -2.09 -0.46 -10.67
CA SER A 33 -2.85 0.28 -11.69
C SER A 33 -2.01 0.62 -12.92
N VAL A 34 -0.69 0.80 -12.74
CA VAL A 34 0.27 0.95 -13.85
C VAL A 34 0.72 -0.40 -14.45
N GLY A 35 0.11 -1.51 -14.04
CA GLY A 35 0.35 -2.83 -14.62
C GLY A 35 1.55 -3.60 -14.06
N ARG A 36 2.12 -3.20 -12.91
CA ARG A 36 3.17 -4.00 -12.27
C ARG A 36 2.62 -5.31 -11.73
N SER A 37 3.47 -6.34 -11.71
CA SER A 37 3.08 -7.66 -11.20
C SER A 37 2.88 -7.66 -9.68
N ILE A 38 1.89 -8.42 -9.20
CA ILE A 38 1.56 -8.52 -7.77
C ILE A 38 2.78 -8.94 -6.94
N SER A 39 3.58 -9.87 -7.46
CA SER A 39 4.80 -10.35 -6.78
C SER A 39 5.82 -9.25 -6.56
N ARG A 40 6.05 -8.42 -7.59
CA ARG A 40 7.02 -7.32 -7.52
C ARG A 40 6.52 -6.22 -6.59
N VAL A 41 5.24 -5.85 -6.70
CA VAL A 41 4.63 -4.85 -5.81
C VAL A 41 4.69 -5.31 -4.34
N ALA A 42 4.42 -6.58 -4.05
CA ALA A 42 4.49 -7.12 -2.69
C ALA A 42 5.91 -7.03 -2.09
N ALA A 43 6.94 -7.29 -2.89
CA ALA A 43 8.33 -7.12 -2.47
C ALA A 43 8.68 -5.64 -2.26
N ASP A 44 8.29 -4.77 -3.21
CA ASP A 44 8.60 -3.33 -3.19
C ASP A 44 7.99 -2.62 -1.95
N VAL A 45 6.79 -3.04 -1.52
CA VAL A 45 6.14 -2.48 -0.31
C VAL A 45 6.56 -3.16 1.00
N GLY A 46 7.48 -4.12 0.93
CA GLY A 46 8.13 -4.74 2.09
C GLY A 46 7.33 -5.86 2.76
N PHE A 47 6.52 -6.60 2.01
CA PHE A 47 5.92 -7.84 2.51
C PHE A 47 6.86 -9.03 2.27
N SER A 48 6.89 -9.94 3.24
CA SER A 48 7.71 -11.16 3.17
C SER A 48 7.22 -12.18 2.14
N SER A 49 5.95 -12.10 1.73
CA SER A 49 5.36 -12.97 0.71
C SER A 49 4.14 -12.36 0.04
N VAL A 50 3.82 -12.86 -1.16
CA VAL A 50 2.61 -12.49 -1.91
C VAL A 50 1.33 -12.85 -1.15
N ALA A 51 1.35 -13.91 -0.35
CA ALA A 51 0.22 -14.32 0.48
C ALA A 51 -0.03 -13.32 1.62
N ALA A 52 1.02 -12.88 2.32
CA ALA A 52 0.92 -11.85 3.36
C ALA A 52 0.40 -10.53 2.81
N PHE A 53 0.89 -10.14 1.63
CA PHE A 53 0.38 -8.98 0.89
C PHE A 53 -1.11 -9.14 0.54
N SER A 54 -1.48 -10.26 -0.06
CA SER A 54 -2.87 -10.52 -0.48
C SER A 54 -3.85 -10.50 0.69
N PHE A 55 -3.45 -11.02 1.86
CA PHE A 55 -4.23 -10.94 3.09
C PHE A 55 -4.43 -9.48 3.53
N ALA A 56 -3.34 -8.71 3.63
CA ALA A 56 -3.41 -7.29 4.03
C ALA A 56 -4.21 -6.43 3.04
N PHE A 57 -4.07 -6.69 1.74
CA PHE A 57 -4.81 -6.03 0.68
C PHE A 57 -6.31 -6.30 0.78
N ARG A 58 -6.71 -7.57 0.97
CA ARG A 58 -8.12 -7.95 1.16
C ARG A 58 -8.74 -7.31 2.39
N GLN A 59 -7.99 -7.15 3.47
CA GLN A 59 -8.53 -6.54 4.69
C GLN A 59 -9.02 -5.10 4.44
N LEU A 60 -8.31 -4.38 3.57
CA LEU A 60 -8.57 -2.99 3.21
C LEU A 60 -9.54 -2.84 2.03
N MET A 61 -9.27 -3.54 0.92
CA MET A 61 -10.02 -3.42 -0.34
C MET A 61 -11.21 -4.36 -0.45
N LYS A 62 -11.38 -5.31 0.50
CA LYS A 62 -12.40 -6.37 0.52
C LYS A 62 -12.33 -7.39 -0.61
N ILE A 63 -11.55 -7.13 -1.65
CA ILE A 63 -11.26 -8.02 -2.77
C ILE A 63 -9.76 -8.37 -2.84
N PRO A 64 -9.39 -9.54 -3.37
CA PRO A 64 -7.98 -9.89 -3.59
C PRO A 64 -7.36 -9.05 -4.72
N PRO A 65 -6.02 -8.86 -4.71
CA PRO A 65 -5.33 -8.08 -5.73
C PRO A 65 -5.50 -8.67 -7.15
N THR A 66 -5.65 -9.99 -7.28
CA THR A 66 -5.95 -10.65 -8.55
C THR A 66 -7.32 -10.26 -9.11
N ALA A 67 -8.34 -10.18 -8.27
CA ALA A 67 -9.67 -9.70 -8.67
C ALA A 67 -9.63 -8.20 -8.97
N PHE A 68 -8.90 -7.41 -8.18
CA PHE A 68 -8.70 -5.99 -8.44
C PHE A 68 -8.12 -5.73 -9.84
N LEU A 69 -7.10 -6.49 -10.25
CA LEU A 69 -6.54 -6.41 -11.60
C LEU A 69 -7.55 -6.76 -12.72
N HIS A 70 -8.54 -7.61 -12.44
CA HIS A 70 -9.60 -7.93 -13.41
C HIS A 70 -10.59 -6.77 -13.60
N TYR A 71 -10.81 -5.98 -12.54
CA TYR A 71 -11.68 -4.80 -12.59
C TYR A 71 -11.01 -3.57 -13.19
N LEU A 72 -9.67 -3.55 -13.27
CA LEU A 72 -8.97 -2.46 -13.93
C LEU A 72 -9.18 -2.53 -15.44
N PRO A 73 -9.69 -1.46 -16.08
CA PRO A 73 -9.70 -1.40 -17.53
C PRO A 73 -8.27 -1.53 -18.03
N LYS A 74 -8.02 -2.46 -18.97
CA LYS A 74 -6.73 -2.59 -19.65
C LYS A 74 -6.49 -1.36 -20.55
N ARG A 75 -6.28 -0.19 -19.96
CA ARG A 75 -5.88 1.04 -20.67
C ARG A 75 -4.53 1.51 -20.15
N VAL A 76 -3.52 1.18 -20.96
CA VAL A 76 -2.43 2.05 -21.39
C VAL A 76 -1.60 2.70 -20.28
N VAL A 77 -0.36 2.20 -20.17
CA VAL A 77 0.78 2.96 -19.69
C VAL A 77 0.76 4.34 -20.36
N SER A 78 0.53 5.39 -19.58
CA SER A 78 0.83 6.75 -20.02
C SER A 78 1.95 7.22 -19.13
N SER A 79 3.10 7.41 -19.80
CA SER A 79 4.26 8.18 -19.38
C SER A 79 3.95 9.15 -18.22
N VAL A 80 4.56 8.91 -17.07
CA VAL A 80 5.13 10.02 -16.29
C VAL A 80 6.64 9.87 -16.43
N GLY A 81 7.11 10.19 -17.64
CA GLY A 81 8.42 10.80 -17.77
C GLY A 81 8.30 12.26 -17.37
N GLU A 82 9.30 12.70 -16.60
CA GLU A 82 9.78 14.08 -16.54
C GLU A 82 8.96 15.10 -15.73
N CYS A 83 9.39 15.31 -14.49
CA CYS A 83 9.64 16.66 -13.99
C CYS A 83 11.15 16.72 -13.77
N ASP A 84 11.89 16.91 -14.87
CA ASP A 84 12.59 18.17 -15.18
C ASP A 84 13.08 18.94 -13.95
N SER A 85 14.40 19.04 -13.90
CA SER A 85 15.23 20.00 -13.15
C SER A 85 14.58 21.40 -13.11
N THR A 86 14.72 22.20 -12.06
CA THR A 86 15.79 23.22 -11.87
C THR A 86 15.20 24.31 -10.92
N PRO A 87 15.97 25.14 -10.17
CA PRO A 87 17.41 25.13 -9.89
C PRO A 87 17.78 24.63 -8.48
#